data_AF-A0A0A6RIS1-F1
#
_entry.id   AF-A0A0A6RIS1-F1
#
_cell.length_a   1.000
_cell.length_b   1.000
_cell.length_c   1.000
_cell.angle_alpha   90.00
_cell.angle_beta   90.00
_cell.angle_gamma   90.00
#
_symmetry.space_group_name_H-M   'P 1'
#
loop_
_entity.id
_entity.type
_entity.pdbx_description
1 polymer ?
#
loop_
_entity_poly.entity_id
_entity_poly.type
_entity_poly.pdbx_seq_one_letter_code
_entity_poly.pdbx_strand_id
1 'polypeptide(L)'
;MIITKHFVFIHFPKTGGSFVRAVCKKYTPWQVQIIDEHPTIFDIPKAYQSLPKFGFVRNPYSWYVSGYSYLKKQADNKLFNQISNNGTKDFKSTLLAILERDFFELDGIGRYSWHVRQMFGDDLQALRIGKFEELRHELLRIMSSTVMLPESLVKAIQTYPAVNVSQHDHYRAYYDQELREIIAEKDRLIFEQFGYEF
;
A
#
# COMPACT_ATOMS: atom_id res chain seq x y z
N MET A 1 7.66 1.13 8.76
CA MET A 1 8.47 2.21 8.17
C MET A 1 9.94 1.80 8.09
N ILE A 2 10.70 2.40 7.18
CA ILE A 2 12.18 2.38 7.17
C ILE A 2 12.66 3.80 7.42
N ILE A 3 13.63 3.97 8.30
CA ILE A 3 14.31 5.24 8.56
C ILE A 3 15.80 5.07 8.24
N THR A 4 16.35 6.06 7.55
CA THR A 4 17.78 6.18 7.24
C THR A 4 18.21 7.62 7.53
N LYS A 5 19.50 7.92 7.37
CA LYS A 5 19.98 9.32 7.39
C LYS A 5 19.56 10.15 6.16
N HIS A 6 18.98 9.52 5.14
CA HIS A 6 18.67 10.15 3.85
C HIS A 6 17.18 10.33 3.61
N PHE A 7 16.36 9.39 4.05
CA PHE A 7 14.92 9.35 3.78
C PHE A 7 14.16 8.53 4.82
N VAL A 8 12.84 8.71 4.80
CA VAL A 8 11.86 7.86 5.49
C VAL A 8 10.95 7.19 4.46
N PHE A 9 10.83 5.86 4.53
CA PHE A 9 9.85 5.10 3.75
C PHE A 9 8.70 4.65 4.64
N ILE A 10 7.48 5.10 4.34
CA ILE A 10 6.27 4.71 5.05
C ILE A 10 5.69 3.46 4.38
N HIS A 11 5.62 2.35 5.13
CA HIS A 11 5.21 1.05 4.61
C HIS A 11 3.69 0.92 4.65
N PHE A 12 3.04 1.40 3.59
CA PHE A 12 1.62 1.18 3.38
C PHE A 12 1.30 -0.28 3.00
N PRO A 13 0.29 -0.92 3.60
CA PRO A 13 -0.02 -2.32 3.33
C PRO A 13 -0.35 -2.60 1.86
N LYS A 14 0.06 -3.80 1.39
CA LYS A 14 -0.28 -4.36 0.07
C LYS A 14 0.29 -3.60 -1.13
N THR A 15 1.32 -2.78 -0.91
CA THR A 15 2.03 -2.02 -1.96
C THR A 15 3.53 -2.37 -2.03
N GLY A 16 3.90 -3.62 -1.70
CA GLY A 16 5.26 -4.12 -1.89
C GLY A 16 6.28 -3.67 -0.84
N GLY A 17 5.87 -3.09 0.28
CA GLY A 17 6.85 -2.62 1.27
C GLY A 17 7.67 -3.72 1.96
N SER A 18 7.21 -4.98 1.99
CA SER A 18 8.07 -6.12 2.38
C SER A 18 9.28 -6.29 1.46
N PHE A 19 9.07 -6.11 0.15
CA PHE A 19 10.15 -6.12 -0.84
C PHE A 19 11.12 -4.95 -0.60
N VAL A 20 10.60 -3.72 -0.45
CA VAL A 20 11.43 -2.53 -0.19
C VAL A 20 12.27 -2.71 1.07
N ARG A 21 11.66 -3.20 2.16
CA ARG A 21 12.36 -3.52 3.41
C ARG A 21 13.47 -4.55 3.22
N ALA A 22 13.20 -5.65 2.52
CA ALA A 22 14.18 -6.71 2.30
C ALA A 22 15.38 -6.21 1.48
N VAL A 23 15.12 -5.46 0.41
CA VAL A 23 16.17 -4.89 -0.44
C VAL A 23 16.98 -3.85 0.33
N CYS A 24 16.34 -2.88 0.98
CA CYS A 24 17.03 -1.84 1.73
C CYS A 24 17.90 -2.44 2.85
N LYS A 25 17.34 -3.33 3.67
CA LYS A 25 18.06 -3.96 4.78
C LYS A 25 19.35 -4.68 4.32
N LYS A 26 19.34 -5.27 3.13
CA LYS A 26 20.44 -6.11 2.64
C LYS A 26 21.45 -5.37 1.77
N TYR A 27 21.03 -4.39 0.98
CA TYR A 27 21.85 -3.83 -0.10
C TYR A 27 22.16 -2.34 0.04
N THR A 28 21.63 -1.64 1.04
CA THR A 28 22.04 -0.24 1.27
C THR A 28 23.34 -0.18 2.08
N PRO A 29 24.27 0.73 1.75
CA PRO A 29 25.51 0.90 2.49
C PRO A 29 25.36 1.74 3.77
N TRP A 30 24.19 2.33 4.01
CA TRP A 30 23.89 3.15 5.18
C TRP A 30 23.09 2.38 6.23
N GLN A 31 23.09 2.89 7.46
CA GLN A 31 22.27 2.34 8.54
C GLN A 31 20.78 2.44 8.20
N VAL A 32 20.08 1.32 8.38
CA VAL A 32 18.65 1.15 8.14
C VAL A 32 17.98 0.77 9.46
N GLN A 33 17.07 1.62 9.93
CA GLN A 33 16.19 1.32 11.05
C GLN A 33 14.83 0.87 10.51
N ILE A 34 14.31 -0.24 11.02
CA ILE A 34 12.98 -0.75 10.66
C ILE A 34 12.09 -0.61 11.88
N ILE A 35 10.96 0.07 11.70
CA ILE A 35 9.88 0.15 12.68
C ILE A 35 8.73 -0.69 12.14
N ASP A 36 8.33 -1.72 12.90
CA ASP A 36 7.23 -2.64 12.59
C ASP A 36 5.87 -2.06 13.00
N GLU A 37 4.77 -2.79 12.83
CA GLU A 37 3.40 -2.36 13.19
C GLU A 37 2.81 -1.18 12.38
N HIS A 38 3.18 -1.05 11.10
CA HIS A 38 2.61 -0.03 10.18
C HIS A 38 2.51 1.40 10.76
N PRO A 39 3.63 2.01 11.20
CA PRO A 39 3.64 3.39 11.67
C PRO A 39 3.33 4.36 10.54
N THR A 40 2.60 5.41 10.89
CA THR A 40 2.10 6.49 10.04
C THR A 40 3.14 7.60 9.88
N ILE A 41 2.81 8.60 9.06
CA ILE A 41 3.60 9.85 8.97
C ILE A 41 3.74 10.56 10.34
N PHE A 42 2.77 10.40 11.23
CA PHE A 42 2.75 11.05 12.54
C PHE A 42 3.69 10.37 13.55
N ASP A 43 4.04 9.10 13.30
CA ASP A 43 4.95 8.32 14.13
C ASP A 43 6.43 8.53 13.78
N ILE A 44 6.74 9.40 12.80
CA ILE A 44 8.12 9.72 12.43
C ILE A 44 8.78 10.47 13.60
N PRO A 45 9.90 9.96 14.16
CA PRO A 45 10.59 10.64 15.25
C PRO A 45 11.06 12.03 14.81
N LYS A 46 10.97 13.01 15.72
CA LYS A 46 11.28 14.43 15.45
C LYS A 46 12.58 14.66 14.67
N ALA A 47 13.64 13.92 15.00
CA ALA A 47 14.94 14.03 14.35
C ALA A 47 14.94 13.71 12.84
N TYR A 48 13.93 12.99 12.34
CA TYR A 48 13.82 12.56 10.94
C TYR A 48 12.66 13.23 10.19
N GLN A 49 11.89 14.10 10.86
CA GLN A 49 10.72 14.75 10.25
C GLN A 49 11.08 15.70 9.10
N SER A 50 12.31 16.20 9.01
CA SER A 50 12.76 17.03 7.88
C SER A 50 13.22 16.21 6.67
N LEU A 51 13.45 14.90 6.82
CA LEU A 51 13.93 14.07 5.72
C LEU A 51 12.85 13.88 4.64
N PRO A 52 13.25 13.69 3.37
CA PRO A 52 12.34 13.26 2.32
C PRO A 52 11.58 11.99 2.71
N LYS A 53 10.26 12.02 2.51
CA LYS A 53 9.35 10.91 2.82
C LYS A 53 8.82 10.33 1.53
N PHE A 54 8.69 9.02 1.48
CA PHE A 54 8.07 8.36 0.35
C PHE A 54 7.26 7.13 0.74
N GLY A 55 6.37 6.74 -0.14
CA GLY A 55 5.49 5.59 -0.01
C GLY A 55 5.01 5.11 -1.38
N PHE A 56 4.26 4.02 -1.38
CA PHE A 56 3.61 3.51 -2.59
C PHE A 56 2.10 3.42 -2.38
N VAL A 57 1.36 3.87 -3.39
CA VAL A 57 -0.06 3.57 -3.58
C VAL A 57 -0.22 2.50 -4.66
N ARG A 58 -1.42 1.95 -4.78
CA ARG A 58 -1.78 0.91 -5.74
C ARG A 58 -3.15 1.26 -6.30
N ASN A 59 -3.47 0.79 -7.50
CA ASN A 59 -4.81 0.87 -8.03
C ASN A 59 -5.83 0.36 -6.99
N PRO A 60 -6.85 1.15 -6.59
CA PRO A 60 -7.79 0.76 -5.54
C PRO A 60 -8.44 -0.60 -5.77
N TYR A 61 -8.86 -0.91 -6.99
CA TYR A 61 -9.45 -2.21 -7.35
C TYR A 61 -8.49 -3.37 -7.06
N SER A 62 -7.23 -3.21 -7.47
CA SER A 62 -6.17 -4.18 -7.26
C SER A 62 -5.81 -4.34 -5.77
N TRP A 63 -5.92 -3.25 -4.99
CA TRP A 63 -5.65 -3.26 -3.56
C TRP A 63 -6.71 -4.05 -2.79
N TYR A 64 -8.01 -3.85 -3.05
CA TYR A 64 -9.08 -4.59 -2.38
C TYR A 64 -9.00 -6.09 -2.65
N VAL A 65 -8.75 -6.50 -3.91
CA VAL A 65 -8.54 -7.92 -4.26
C VAL A 65 -7.35 -8.49 -3.50
N SER A 66 -6.23 -7.78 -3.47
CA SER A 66 -5.05 -8.23 -2.73
C SER A 66 -5.28 -8.35 -1.22
N GLY A 67 -6.08 -7.45 -0.64
CA GLY A 67 -6.51 -7.50 0.75
C GLY A 67 -7.41 -8.69 1.03
N TYR A 68 -8.45 -8.90 0.22
CA TYR A 68 -9.37 -10.05 0.32
C TYR A 68 -8.61 -11.38 0.24
N SER A 69 -7.76 -11.57 -0.77
CA SER A 69 -6.99 -12.81 -0.94
C SER A 69 -5.99 -13.06 0.19
N TYR A 70 -5.48 -11.99 0.83
CA TYR A 70 -4.64 -12.12 2.01
C TYR A 70 -5.44 -12.54 3.24
N LEU A 71 -6.56 -11.87 3.51
CA LEU A 71 -7.41 -12.15 4.66
C LEU A 71 -8.04 -13.55 4.58
N LYS A 72 -8.39 -14.01 3.38
CA LYS A 72 -8.90 -15.38 3.16
C LYS A 72 -7.90 -16.48 3.56
N LYS A 73 -6.59 -16.16 3.58
CA LYS A 73 -5.54 -17.08 4.06
C LYS A 73 -5.30 -16.99 5.56
N GLN A 74 -5.85 -15.97 6.24
CA GLN A 74 -5.68 -15.77 7.68
C GLN A 74 -6.85 -16.38 8.45
N ALA A 75 -6.72 -17.65 8.79
CA ALA A 75 -7.75 -18.40 9.52
C ALA A 75 -8.16 -17.75 10.86
N ASP A 76 -7.29 -16.96 11.48
CA ASP A 76 -7.53 -16.36 12.79
C ASP A 76 -8.13 -14.95 12.74
N ASN A 77 -8.40 -14.39 11.55
CA ASN A 77 -8.99 -13.06 11.44
C ASN A 77 -10.50 -13.10 11.75
N LYS A 78 -10.85 -12.96 13.03
CA LYS A 78 -12.23 -13.03 13.53
C LYS A 78 -13.21 -12.13 12.77
N LEU A 79 -12.83 -10.88 12.53
CA LEU A 79 -13.69 -9.91 11.85
C LEU A 79 -13.94 -10.31 10.39
N PHE A 80 -12.88 -10.67 9.67
CA PHE A 80 -13.01 -11.15 8.29
C PHE A 80 -13.82 -12.43 8.23
N ASN A 81 -13.58 -13.39 9.12
CA ASN A 81 -14.33 -14.64 9.17
C ASN A 81 -15.82 -14.42 9.43
N GLN A 82 -16.18 -13.49 10.31
CA GLN A 82 -17.58 -13.13 10.53
C GLN A 82 -18.21 -12.54 9.26
N ILE A 83 -17.53 -11.59 8.61
CA ILE A 83 -18.08 -10.89 7.44
C ILE A 83 -18.18 -11.83 6.22
N SER A 84 -17.13 -12.60 5.96
CA SER A 84 -16.97 -13.49 4.81
C SER A 84 -17.55 -14.89 5.02
N ASN A 85 -18.17 -15.17 6.18
CA ASN A 85 -18.60 -16.51 6.58
C ASN A 85 -17.46 -17.55 6.46
N ASN A 86 -16.37 -17.32 7.20
CA ASN A 86 -15.14 -18.13 7.17
C ASN A 86 -14.56 -18.28 5.75
N GLY A 87 -14.59 -17.21 4.95
CA GLY A 87 -14.06 -17.18 3.59
C GLY A 87 -14.90 -17.89 2.53
N THR A 88 -16.12 -18.32 2.86
CA THR A 88 -17.05 -18.98 1.91
C THR A 88 -17.82 -17.99 1.05
N LYS A 89 -18.06 -16.76 1.52
CA LYS A 89 -18.64 -15.70 0.68
C LYS A 89 -17.69 -15.29 -0.44
N ASP A 90 -18.27 -14.98 -1.59
CA ASP A 90 -17.54 -14.43 -2.72
C ASP A 90 -16.97 -13.04 -2.42
N PHE A 91 -16.15 -12.53 -3.35
CA PHE A 91 -15.49 -11.24 -3.22
C PHE A 91 -16.48 -10.08 -3.12
N LYS A 92 -17.46 -10.00 -4.03
CA LYS A 92 -18.42 -8.88 -4.10
C LYS A 92 -19.20 -8.77 -2.79
N SER A 93 -19.81 -9.86 -2.36
CA SER A 93 -20.61 -9.93 -1.13
C SER A 93 -19.78 -9.62 0.11
N THR A 94 -18.52 -10.09 0.15
CA THR A 94 -17.61 -9.77 1.25
C THR A 94 -17.24 -8.28 1.26
N LEU A 95 -16.93 -7.70 0.09
CA LEU A 95 -16.52 -6.30 -0.02
C LEU A 95 -17.69 -5.35 0.28
N LEU A 96 -18.89 -5.63 -0.21
CA LEU A 96 -20.08 -4.83 0.13
C LEU A 96 -20.32 -4.81 1.64
N ALA A 97 -20.27 -5.97 2.30
CA ALA A 97 -20.41 -6.04 3.75
C ALA A 97 -19.30 -5.31 4.53
N ILE A 98 -18.09 -5.23 3.96
CA ILE A 98 -16.99 -4.41 4.51
C ILE A 98 -17.33 -2.91 4.36
N LEU A 99 -17.75 -2.49 3.18
CA LEU A 99 -18.06 -1.09 2.86
C LEU A 99 -19.29 -0.57 3.63
N GLU A 100 -20.29 -1.43 3.88
CA GLU A 100 -21.46 -1.09 4.70
C GLU A 100 -21.06 -0.78 6.14
N ARG A 101 -20.12 -1.55 6.72
CA ARG A 101 -19.60 -1.27 8.06
C ARG A 101 -18.80 0.03 8.09
N ASP A 102 -18.06 0.32 7.02
CA ASP A 102 -17.27 1.55 6.88
C ASP A 102 -18.14 2.81 6.71
N PHE A 103 -19.39 2.65 6.26
CA PHE A 103 -20.22 3.76 5.80
C PHE A 103 -20.40 4.87 6.85
N PHE A 104 -20.51 4.51 8.13
CA PHE A 104 -20.71 5.48 9.21
C PHE A 104 -19.39 6.00 9.81
N GLU A 105 -18.28 5.31 9.62
CA GLU A 105 -17.03 5.57 10.35
C GLU A 105 -16.01 6.38 9.54
N LEU A 106 -16.14 6.41 8.20
CA LEU A 106 -15.11 6.93 7.31
C LEU A 106 -15.48 8.26 6.64
N ASP A 107 -16.39 9.05 7.22
CA ASP A 107 -16.80 10.38 6.70
C ASP A 107 -17.17 10.36 5.21
N GLY A 108 -17.79 9.28 4.74
CA GLY A 108 -18.26 9.12 3.36
C GLY A 108 -17.18 8.75 2.33
N ILE A 109 -15.89 8.71 2.69
CA ILE A 109 -14.83 8.24 1.79
C ILE A 109 -14.63 6.72 1.87
N GLY A 110 -14.06 6.15 0.81
CA GLY A 110 -13.75 4.72 0.74
C GLY A 110 -12.63 4.31 1.69
N ARG A 111 -12.66 3.03 2.10
CA ARG A 111 -11.68 2.44 3.02
C ARG A 111 -10.25 2.66 2.54
N TYR A 112 -10.01 2.53 1.24
CA TYR A 112 -8.66 2.69 0.69
C TYR A 112 -8.17 4.14 0.84
N SER A 113 -8.97 5.11 0.41
CA SER A 113 -8.68 6.54 0.53
C SER A 113 -8.49 6.96 1.98
N TRP A 114 -9.36 6.49 2.87
CA TRP A 114 -9.24 6.74 4.30
C TRP A 114 -7.92 6.20 4.84
N HIS A 115 -7.55 4.96 4.51
CA HIS A 115 -6.33 4.34 5.01
C HIS A 115 -5.07 5.02 4.47
N VAL A 116 -5.10 5.50 3.21
CA VAL A 116 -4.04 6.34 2.64
C VAL A 116 -3.87 7.62 3.47
N ARG A 117 -4.95 8.33 3.80
CA ARG A 117 -4.89 9.53 4.66
C ARG A 117 -4.37 9.23 6.06
N GLN A 118 -4.81 8.14 6.69
CA GLN A 118 -4.28 7.76 8.01
C GLN A 118 -2.77 7.50 7.97
N MET A 119 -2.28 6.86 6.91
CA MET A 119 -0.88 6.47 6.82
C MET A 119 0.03 7.61 6.38
N PHE A 120 -0.41 8.44 5.44
CA PHE A 120 0.42 9.47 4.80
C PHE A 120 0.05 10.90 5.18
N GLY A 121 -1.06 11.10 5.89
CA GLY A 121 -1.64 12.42 6.16
C GLY A 121 -2.47 12.94 4.98
N ASP A 122 -3.10 14.09 5.19
CA ASP A 122 -3.98 14.72 4.17
C ASP A 122 -3.19 15.38 3.04
N ASP A 123 -2.02 15.96 3.34
CA ASP A 123 -1.14 16.56 2.34
C ASP A 123 -0.22 15.50 1.70
N LEU A 124 -0.80 14.77 0.76
CA LEU A 124 -0.06 13.76 -0.01
C LEU A 124 1.03 14.35 -0.91
N GLN A 125 1.03 15.67 -1.19
CA GLN A 125 2.08 16.33 -1.97
C GLN A 125 3.37 16.51 -1.14
N ALA A 126 3.27 16.48 0.19
CA ALA A 126 4.43 16.47 1.07
C ALA A 126 5.26 15.18 0.99
N LEU A 127 4.79 14.16 0.26
CA LEU A 127 5.43 12.87 0.08
C LEU A 127 5.75 12.61 -1.39
N ARG A 128 6.86 11.91 -1.63
CA ARG A 128 7.12 11.30 -2.94
C ARG A 128 6.34 9.98 -3.01
N ILE A 129 5.22 9.95 -3.71
CA ILE A 129 4.40 8.74 -3.82
C ILE A 129 4.64 8.08 -5.18
N GLY A 130 4.92 6.78 -5.17
CA GLY A 130 5.03 5.97 -6.37
C GLY A 130 3.85 5.03 -6.58
N LYS A 131 3.62 4.61 -7.83
CA LYS A 131 2.64 3.56 -8.16
C LYS A 131 3.24 2.17 -7.98
N PHE A 132 2.53 1.29 -7.29
CA PHE A 132 2.95 -0.09 -7.02
C PHE A 132 3.09 -0.93 -8.31
N GLU A 133 2.28 -0.65 -9.31
CA GLU A 133 2.29 -1.34 -10.60
C GLU A 133 3.67 -1.21 -11.28
N GLU A 134 4.36 -0.10 -11.03
CA GLU A 134 5.71 0.21 -11.51
C GLU A 134 6.74 0.18 -10.36
N LEU A 135 6.51 -0.62 -9.31
CA LEU A 135 7.23 -0.56 -8.01
C LEU A 135 8.75 -0.42 -8.15
N ARG A 136 9.39 -1.22 -9.01
CA ARG A 136 10.86 -1.20 -9.16
C ARG A 136 11.35 0.08 -9.82
N HIS A 137 10.67 0.51 -10.89
CA HIS A 137 10.97 1.75 -11.58
C HIS A 137 10.76 2.96 -10.67
N GLU A 138 9.61 3.01 -9.99
CA GLU A 138 9.26 4.10 -9.07
C GLU A 138 10.18 4.15 -7.86
N LEU A 139 10.58 3.00 -7.31
CA LEU A 139 11.56 2.95 -6.21
C LEU A 139 12.90 3.54 -6.63
N LEU A 140 13.41 3.16 -7.82
CA LEU A 140 14.65 3.72 -8.36
C LEU A 140 14.53 5.23 -8.57
N ARG A 141 13.48 5.69 -9.26
CA ARG A 141 13.21 7.10 -9.53
C ARG A 141 13.17 7.94 -8.25
N ILE A 142 12.46 7.47 -7.23
CA ILE A 142 12.32 8.18 -5.96
C ILE A 142 13.64 8.18 -5.20
N MET A 143 14.30 7.02 -5.05
CA MET A 143 15.53 6.95 -4.26
C MET A 143 16.69 7.71 -4.91
N SER A 144 16.85 7.63 -6.24
CA SER A 144 17.92 8.34 -6.96
C SER A 144 17.81 9.86 -6.87
N SER A 145 16.59 10.37 -6.68
CA SER A 145 16.35 11.80 -6.45
C SER A 145 16.70 12.28 -5.04
N THR A 146 17.07 11.36 -4.14
CA THR A 146 17.33 11.64 -2.72
C THR A 146 18.74 11.26 -2.29
N VAL A 147 19.29 10.18 -2.85
CA VAL A 147 20.62 9.67 -2.50
C VAL A 147 21.25 8.96 -3.70
N MET A 148 22.57 9.05 -3.82
CA MET A 148 23.32 8.28 -4.81
C MET A 148 23.17 6.78 -4.51
N LEU A 149 22.74 6.01 -5.51
CA LEU A 149 22.50 4.58 -5.37
C LEU A 149 23.73 3.79 -5.83
N PRO A 150 24.32 2.95 -4.99
CA PRO A 150 25.35 2.01 -5.44
C PRO A 150 24.79 1.07 -6.51
N GLU A 151 25.62 0.68 -7.48
CA GLU A 151 25.22 -0.25 -8.54
C GLU A 151 24.65 -1.57 -8.00
N SER A 152 25.20 -2.05 -6.88
CA SER A 152 24.71 -3.26 -6.19
C SER A 152 23.27 -3.12 -5.71
N LEU A 153 22.89 -1.95 -5.20
CA LEU A 153 21.51 -1.65 -4.77
C LEU A 153 20.58 -1.52 -5.97
N VAL A 154 21.00 -0.83 -7.03
CA VAL A 154 20.23 -0.71 -8.27
C VAL A 154 19.93 -2.09 -8.86
N LYS A 155 20.97 -2.93 -8.99
CA LYS A 155 20.85 -4.31 -9.46
C LYS A 155 19.91 -5.12 -8.57
N ALA A 156 20.02 -4.98 -7.25
CA ALA A 156 19.14 -5.67 -6.31
C ALA A 156 17.67 -5.24 -6.46
N ILE A 157 17.38 -3.94 -6.61
CA ILE A 157 16.01 -3.46 -6.85
C ILE A 157 15.43 -4.06 -8.13
N GLN A 158 16.25 -4.27 -9.16
CA GLN A 158 15.78 -4.84 -10.43
C GLN A 158 15.56 -6.36 -10.34
N THR A 159 16.43 -7.10 -9.64
CA THR A 159 16.45 -8.57 -9.73
C THR A 159 15.94 -9.31 -8.49
N TYR A 160 15.80 -8.64 -7.35
CA TYR A 160 15.38 -9.30 -6.10
C TYR A 160 13.97 -9.90 -6.28
N PRO A 161 13.72 -11.14 -5.84
CA PRO A 161 12.43 -11.80 -6.06
C PRO A 161 11.29 -11.04 -5.38
N ALA A 162 10.09 -11.13 -5.95
CA ALA A 162 8.91 -10.56 -5.32
C ALA A 162 8.66 -11.23 -3.95
N VAL A 163 8.24 -10.45 -2.96
CA VAL A 163 8.04 -10.91 -1.57
C VAL A 163 6.57 -10.79 -1.20
N ASN A 164 6.02 -11.80 -0.53
CA ASN A 164 4.65 -11.82 -0.01
C ASN A 164 3.58 -11.57 -1.10
N VAL A 165 3.78 -12.14 -2.28
CA VAL A 165 2.83 -12.04 -3.39
C VAL A 165 1.56 -12.82 -3.04
N SER A 166 0.42 -12.12 -3.04
CA SER A 166 -0.87 -12.77 -2.91
C SER A 166 -1.24 -13.46 -4.23
N GLN A 167 -1.65 -14.72 -4.15
CA GLN A 167 -2.12 -15.50 -5.30
C GLN A 167 -3.60 -15.17 -5.53
N HIS A 168 -3.91 -14.58 -6.66
CA HIS A 168 -5.26 -14.24 -7.11
C HIS A 168 -5.25 -13.93 -8.61
N ASP A 169 -6.41 -14.01 -9.26
CA ASP A 169 -6.55 -13.61 -10.67
C ASP A 169 -6.35 -12.09 -10.83
N HIS A 170 -6.30 -11.64 -12.09
CA HIS A 170 -6.32 -10.21 -12.35
C HIS A 170 -7.56 -9.57 -11.73
N TYR A 171 -7.40 -8.40 -11.09
CA TYR A 171 -8.47 -7.79 -10.29
C TYR A 171 -9.78 -7.61 -11.08
N ARG A 172 -9.69 -7.33 -12.39
CA ARG A 172 -10.87 -7.17 -13.26
C ARG A 172 -11.82 -8.38 -13.27
N ALA A 173 -11.34 -9.58 -12.96
CA ALA A 173 -12.19 -10.78 -12.86
C ALA A 173 -13.12 -10.78 -11.63
N TYR A 174 -12.89 -9.90 -10.65
CA TYR A 174 -13.62 -9.85 -9.39
C TYR A 174 -14.75 -8.82 -9.37
N TYR A 175 -14.85 -7.97 -10.40
CA TYR A 175 -15.67 -6.77 -10.38
C TYR A 175 -16.72 -6.78 -11.49
N ASP A 176 -17.99 -6.68 -11.08
CA ASP A 176 -19.07 -6.30 -11.99
C ASP A 176 -19.23 -4.78 -12.05
N GLN A 177 -20.14 -4.31 -12.91
CA GLN A 177 -20.33 -2.87 -13.14
C GLN A 177 -20.72 -2.12 -11.85
N GLU A 178 -21.67 -2.65 -11.08
CA GLU A 178 -22.15 -2.02 -9.85
C GLU A 178 -21.00 -1.85 -8.84
N LEU A 179 -20.25 -2.91 -8.55
CA LEU A 179 -19.15 -2.83 -7.58
C LEU A 179 -18.03 -1.89 -8.06
N ARG A 180 -17.80 -1.81 -9.38
CA ARG A 180 -16.83 -0.86 -9.95
C ARG A 180 -17.21 0.58 -9.69
N GLU A 181 -18.48 0.91 -9.92
CA GLU A 181 -19.02 2.26 -9.74
C GLU A 181 -18.94 2.67 -8.26
N ILE A 182 -19.33 1.78 -7.35
CA ILE A 182 -19.22 2.02 -5.90
C ILE A 182 -17.78 2.33 -5.48
N ILE A 183 -16.81 1.54 -5.93
CA ILE A 183 -15.40 1.78 -5.58
C ILE A 183 -14.86 3.04 -6.27
N ALA A 184 -15.24 3.30 -7.53
CA ALA A 184 -14.83 4.51 -8.24
C ALA A 184 -15.30 5.78 -7.52
N GLU A 185 -16.53 5.77 -7.02
CA GLU A 185 -17.09 6.89 -6.25
C GLU A 185 -16.43 7.02 -4.88
N LYS A 186 -16.38 5.93 -4.10
CA LYS A 186 -15.88 5.97 -2.72
C LYS A 186 -14.38 6.28 -2.66
N ASP A 187 -13.58 5.73 -3.57
CA ASP A 187 -12.13 5.93 -3.60
C ASP A 187 -11.67 6.93 -4.66
N ARG A 188 -12.58 7.81 -5.09
CA ARG A 188 -12.37 8.84 -6.12
C ARG A 188 -11.11 9.67 -5.91
N LEU A 189 -10.81 10.03 -4.66
CA LEU A 189 -9.62 10.79 -4.29
C LEU A 189 -8.34 10.18 -4.88
N ILE A 190 -8.17 8.87 -4.75
CA ILE A 190 -6.97 8.18 -5.23
C ILE A 190 -6.99 8.05 -6.75
N PHE A 191 -8.17 7.79 -7.34
CA PHE A 191 -8.30 7.73 -8.80
C PHE A 191 -7.90 9.04 -9.46
N GLU A 192 -8.45 10.16 -8.99
CA GLU A 192 -8.18 11.49 -9.53
C GLU A 192 -6.75 11.93 -9.29
N GLN A 193 -6.24 11.74 -8.06
CA GLN A 193 -4.91 12.23 -7.70
C GLN A 193 -3.78 11.48 -8.43
N PHE A 194 -3.94 10.18 -8.64
CA PHE A 194 -2.88 9.35 -9.23
C PHE A 194 -3.19 8.94 -10.67
N GLY A 195 -4.33 9.33 -11.25
CA GLY A 195 -4.74 8.93 -12.60
C GLY A 195 -4.83 7.41 -12.72
N TYR A 196 -5.58 6.78 -11.80
CA TYR A 196 -5.91 5.37 -11.94
C TYR A 196 -7.22 5.21 -12.72
N GLU A 197 -7.33 4.09 -13.41
CA GLU A 197 -8.53 3.67 -14.12
C GLU A 197 -8.78 2.19 -13.84
N PHE A 198 -9.97 1.70 -14.18
CA PHE A 198 -10.29 0.28 -14.05
C PHE A 198 -9.51 -0.56 -15.05
#